data_AF-A0A7S2EWQ2-F1
#
_entry.id   AF-A0A7S2EWQ2-F1
#
_cell.length_a   1.000
_cell.length_b   1.000
_cell.length_c   1.000
_cell.angle_alpha   90.00
_cell.angle_beta   90.00
_cell.angle_gamma   90.00
#
_symmetry.space_group_name_H-M   'P 1'
#
loop_
_entity.id
_entity.type
_entity.pdbx_description
1 polymer ?
#
loop_
_entity_poly.entity_id
_entity_poly.type
_entity_poly.pdbx_seq_one_letter_code
_entity_poly.pdbx_strand_id
1 'polypeptide(L)'
;ATDVIFASTEKRSNYKKLKSSMRHRGKGGLYKRGRSRATTVEEMDTLQLASLPGIQGFTDRALLGMLKSYAGIHRDKALLNWRDDFRLGAGVGAYTVDMKFGMDAGWAVEGAVGSEYKIDATYLSPHVNMASRMMSACKQYGVTILLSQAVEELLSDEARSKLRHLDTVTVKGSSIAQRIFTYDARHKGVDFFLFERAPDEADLDAERYHVTIWENDPDLKAMRQHISEEFEEIFTEGRKQYLAGKWDVAIEKLKEANQMMITHSIDEGYVEDDTRGLARQLMNPTPHEPEEVTKLRNELGDGACVCLLSYMEKEGSVAPSNWKHYRPLTSK
;
A
#
# COMPACT_ATOMS: atom_id res chain seq x y z
N ALA A 1 -10.80 -3.81 11.76
CA ALA A 1 -10.93 -3.03 10.51
C ALA A 1 -11.69 -3.81 9.43
N THR A 2 -11.68 -5.14 9.53
CA THR A 2 -12.34 -6.11 8.65
C THR A 2 -13.76 -6.50 9.06
N ASP A 3 -14.26 -5.99 10.18
CA ASP A 3 -15.64 -6.17 10.63
C ASP A 3 -16.56 -5.14 9.98
N VAL A 4 -17.54 -5.61 9.21
CA VAL A 4 -18.58 -4.77 8.61
C VAL A 4 -19.84 -4.84 9.45
N ILE A 5 -20.17 -3.76 10.16
CA ILE A 5 -21.40 -3.65 10.96
C ILE A 5 -22.50 -3.05 10.08
N PHE A 6 -23.54 -3.84 9.79
CA PHE A 6 -24.74 -3.34 9.10
C PHE A 6 -25.73 -2.79 10.12
N ALA A 7 -25.71 -1.48 10.37
CA ALA A 7 -26.71 -0.84 11.24
C ALA A 7 -28.08 -0.84 10.55
N SER A 8 -28.90 -1.87 10.75
CA SER A 8 -30.31 -1.90 10.33
C SER A 8 -31.25 -1.46 11.46
N THR A 9 -30.99 -0.31 12.08
CA THR A 9 -31.89 0.28 13.10
C THR A 9 -32.55 1.56 12.64
N GLU A 10 -33.10 1.58 11.42
CA GLU A 10 -34.21 2.47 11.12
C GLU A 10 -35.53 1.72 11.26
N LYS A 11 -36.24 2.02 12.36
CA LYS A 11 -37.67 1.72 12.50
C LYS A 11 -38.36 2.20 11.23
N ARG A 12 -38.87 1.25 10.43
CA ARG A 12 -39.76 1.54 9.30
C ARG A 12 -40.91 2.42 9.78
N SER A 13 -40.76 3.72 9.58
CA SER A 13 -41.82 4.71 9.70
C SER A 13 -42.94 4.34 8.74
N ASN A 14 -44.16 4.35 9.25
CA ASN A 14 -45.39 3.87 8.61
C ASN A 14 -45.67 4.56 7.26
N TYR A 15 -45.20 3.98 6.15
CA TYR A 15 -45.78 4.25 4.84
C TYR A 15 -47.10 3.49 4.71
N LYS A 16 -48.21 4.20 4.93
CA LYS A 16 -49.57 3.72 4.68
C LYS A 16 -49.69 3.23 3.23
N LYS A 17 -50.07 1.96 3.09
CA LYS A 17 -50.52 1.32 1.85
C LYS A 17 -51.57 2.17 1.13
N LEU A 18 -51.22 2.74 -0.02
CA LEU A 18 -52.20 2.97 -1.09
C LEU A 18 -52.35 1.64 -1.85
N LYS A 19 -53.39 0.87 -1.49
CA LYS A 19 -53.88 -0.22 -2.34
C LYS A 19 -54.64 0.42 -3.50
N SER A 20 -54.06 0.43 -4.70
CA SER A 20 -54.86 0.43 -5.93
C SER A 20 -54.98 -1.01 -6.44
N SER A 21 -56.20 -1.35 -6.81
CA SER A 21 -56.62 -2.69 -7.20
C SER A 21 -56.27 -2.93 -8.66
N MET A 22 -55.48 -3.96 -8.96
CA MET A 22 -55.58 -4.69 -10.23
C MET A 22 -55.48 -6.19 -9.97
N ARG A 23 -56.63 -6.86 -10.15
CA ARG A 23 -56.76 -8.31 -10.19
C ARG A 23 -56.25 -8.82 -11.53
N HIS A 24 -55.28 -9.73 -11.53
CA HIS A 24 -55.15 -10.70 -12.61
C HIS A 24 -54.95 -12.11 -12.07
N ARG A 25 -55.85 -13.00 -12.51
CA ARG A 25 -55.90 -14.44 -12.26
C ARG A 25 -54.90 -15.11 -13.20
N GLY A 26 -54.01 -15.93 -12.66
CA GLY A 26 -53.17 -16.86 -13.40
C GLY A 26 -52.87 -18.09 -12.55
N LYS A 27 -53.05 -19.27 -13.13
CA LYS A 27 -53.13 -20.59 -12.48
C LYS A 27 -51.79 -21.08 -11.91
N GLY A 28 -51.88 -21.94 -10.90
CA GLY A 28 -50.77 -22.42 -10.11
C GLY A 28 -49.95 -23.55 -10.75
N GLY A 29 -48.69 -23.61 -10.34
CA GLY A 29 -47.80 -24.76 -10.43
C GLY A 29 -47.09 -24.92 -9.09
N LEU A 30 -47.31 -26.05 -8.42
CA LEU A 30 -46.61 -26.42 -7.19
C LEU A 30 -45.16 -26.81 -7.54
N TYR A 31 -44.19 -25.99 -7.15
CA TYR A 31 -42.80 -26.43 -6.96
C TYR A 31 -42.51 -26.50 -5.46
N LYS A 32 -42.18 -27.70 -4.98
CA LYS A 32 -41.70 -27.95 -3.60
C LYS A 32 -40.37 -27.22 -3.40
N ARG A 33 -40.38 -26.14 -2.63
CA ARG A 33 -39.17 -25.44 -2.21
C ARG A 33 -38.59 -26.16 -0.99
N GLY A 34 -37.35 -26.66 -1.13
CA GLY A 34 -36.58 -27.24 -0.05
C GLY A 34 -36.48 -26.29 1.14
N ARG A 35 -36.53 -26.85 2.35
CA ARG A 35 -36.42 -26.13 3.63
C ARG A 35 -35.00 -25.57 3.76
N SER A 36 -34.75 -24.38 3.24
CA SER A 36 -33.58 -23.60 3.63
C SER A 36 -33.79 -23.15 5.07
N ARG A 37 -32.88 -23.57 5.96
CA ARG A 37 -32.80 -23.15 7.36
C ARG A 37 -32.88 -21.61 7.38
N ALA A 38 -33.95 -21.08 7.97
CA ALA A 38 -34.12 -19.64 8.09
C ALA A 38 -33.10 -19.14 9.12
N THR A 39 -31.97 -18.62 8.64
CA THR A 39 -31.02 -17.87 9.45
C THR A 39 -31.75 -16.63 9.95
N THR A 40 -31.88 -16.50 11.26
CA THR A 40 -32.50 -15.36 11.93
C THR A 40 -31.70 -14.09 11.62
N VAL A 41 -32.40 -12.99 11.37
CA VAL A 41 -31.86 -11.68 10.94
C VAL A 41 -30.81 -11.12 11.91
N GLU A 42 -30.77 -11.59 13.16
CA GLU A 42 -29.79 -11.20 14.17
C GLU A 42 -28.36 -11.73 13.91
N GLU A 43 -28.15 -12.74 13.06
CA GLU A 43 -26.80 -13.25 12.73
C GLU A 43 -26.11 -12.51 11.57
N MET A 44 -26.74 -11.46 10.99
CA MET A 44 -26.16 -10.69 9.89
C MET A 44 -25.25 -9.52 10.34
N ASP A 45 -24.99 -9.35 11.64
CA ASP A 45 -24.51 -8.07 12.19
C ASP A 45 -23.00 -7.81 12.17
N THR A 46 -22.14 -8.77 11.81
CA THR A 46 -20.71 -8.50 11.55
C THR A 46 -20.14 -9.47 10.53
N LEU A 47 -19.94 -9.03 9.28
CA LEU A 47 -19.19 -9.82 8.29
C LEU A 47 -17.70 -9.57 8.49
N GLN A 48 -16.94 -10.63 8.74
CA GLN A 48 -15.48 -10.60 8.74
C GLN A 48 -14.95 -10.82 7.33
N LEU A 49 -14.32 -9.82 6.73
CA LEU A 49 -13.79 -9.92 5.36
C LEU A 49 -12.82 -11.10 5.18
N ALA A 50 -12.01 -11.39 6.19
CA ALA A 50 -11.06 -12.51 6.17
C ALA A 50 -11.74 -13.89 6.10
N SER A 51 -13.02 -13.99 6.45
CA SER A 51 -13.78 -15.25 6.36
C SER A 51 -14.30 -15.55 4.95
N LEU A 52 -14.20 -14.60 4.02
CA LEU A 52 -14.71 -14.76 2.67
C LEU A 52 -13.85 -15.77 1.87
N PRO A 53 -14.44 -16.81 1.27
CA PRO A 53 -13.70 -17.77 0.48
C PRO A 53 -12.94 -17.12 -0.68
N GLY A 54 -11.63 -17.37 -0.76
CA GLY A 54 -10.78 -16.85 -1.84
C GLY A 54 -10.35 -15.39 -1.69
N ILE A 55 -10.66 -14.72 -0.57
CA ILE A 55 -10.29 -13.32 -0.36
C ILE A 55 -8.79 -13.08 -0.38
N GLN A 56 -8.00 -14.04 0.12
CA GLN A 56 -6.54 -13.96 0.10
C GLN A 56 -5.99 -13.92 -1.32
N GLY A 57 -6.38 -14.89 -2.16
CA GLY A 57 -5.98 -14.89 -3.57
C GLY A 57 -6.47 -13.66 -4.33
N PHE A 58 -7.64 -13.12 -4.00
CA PHE A 58 -8.13 -11.88 -4.60
C PHE A 58 -7.28 -10.67 -4.20
N THR A 59 -6.95 -10.55 -2.91
CA THR A 59 -6.15 -9.44 -2.37
C THR A 59 -4.70 -9.51 -2.88
N ASP A 60 -4.12 -10.71 -2.96
CA ASP A 60 -2.80 -10.94 -3.51
C ASP A 60 -2.74 -10.50 -4.98
N ARG A 61 -3.71 -10.92 -5.80
CA ARG A 61 -3.81 -10.51 -7.22
C ARG A 61 -3.97 -9.01 -7.38
N ALA A 62 -4.72 -8.36 -6.48
CA ALA A 62 -4.86 -6.90 -6.49
C ALA A 62 -3.52 -6.19 -6.22
N LEU A 63 -2.76 -6.65 -5.22
CA LEU A 63 -1.42 -6.11 -4.94
C LEU A 63 -0.45 -6.41 -6.09
N LEU A 64 -0.45 -7.63 -6.62
CA LEU A 64 0.36 -8.02 -7.78
C LEU A 64 0.08 -7.14 -8.99
N GLY A 65 -1.19 -6.83 -9.28
CA GLY A 65 -1.56 -5.92 -10.37
C GLY A 65 -0.89 -4.55 -10.23
N MET A 66 -0.83 -3.99 -9.01
CA MET A 66 -0.14 -2.72 -8.75
C MET A 66 1.38 -2.84 -8.94
N LEU A 67 2.00 -3.91 -8.43
CA LEU A 67 3.44 -4.17 -8.55
C LEU A 67 3.86 -4.43 -10.01
N LYS A 68 3.05 -5.16 -10.77
CA LYS A 68 3.26 -5.38 -12.20
C LYS A 68 3.06 -4.12 -13.02
N SER A 69 2.09 -3.28 -12.65
CA SER A 69 1.92 -1.97 -13.29
C SER A 69 3.15 -1.08 -13.05
N TYR A 70 3.69 -1.09 -11.82
CA TYR A 70 4.92 -0.39 -11.49
C TYR A 70 6.10 -0.89 -12.34
N ALA A 71 6.33 -2.20 -12.40
CA ALA A 71 7.36 -2.80 -13.25
C ALA A 71 7.15 -2.44 -14.74
N GLY A 72 5.91 -2.47 -15.22
CA GLY A 72 5.55 -2.14 -16.60
C GLY A 72 5.92 -0.71 -17.00
N ILE A 73 5.65 0.28 -16.13
CA ILE A 73 5.99 1.68 -16.39
C ILE A 73 7.50 1.89 -16.53
N HIS A 74 8.28 1.17 -15.73
CA HIS A 74 9.75 1.25 -15.78
C HIS A 74 10.39 0.31 -16.81
N ARG A 75 9.58 -0.52 -17.48
CA ARG A 75 10.00 -1.36 -18.61
C ARG A 75 9.69 -0.71 -19.96
N ASP A 76 8.59 0.03 -20.04
CA ASP A 76 8.07 0.56 -21.31
C ASP A 76 9.03 1.60 -21.92
N LYS A 77 9.61 1.24 -23.07
CA LYS A 77 10.56 2.10 -23.79
C LYS A 77 9.94 3.41 -24.25
N ALA A 78 8.67 3.43 -24.63
CA ALA A 78 8.01 4.65 -25.07
C ALA A 78 7.87 5.64 -23.90
N LEU A 79 7.49 5.16 -22.71
CA LEU A 79 7.45 5.97 -21.49
C LEU A 79 8.85 6.44 -21.06
N LEU A 80 9.85 5.56 -21.12
CA LEU A 80 11.23 5.94 -20.77
C LEU A 80 11.79 7.02 -21.72
N ASN A 81 11.47 6.93 -23.02
CA ASN A 81 11.89 7.92 -24.01
C ASN A 81 11.27 9.30 -23.80
N TRP A 82 10.19 9.42 -23.01
CA TRP A 82 9.61 10.73 -22.68
C TRP A 82 10.55 11.59 -21.84
N ARG A 83 11.53 10.98 -21.16
CA ARG A 83 12.59 11.72 -20.45
C ARG A 83 13.43 12.57 -21.38
N ASP A 84 13.59 12.13 -22.62
CA ASP A 84 14.44 12.77 -23.62
C ASP A 84 13.64 13.77 -24.50
N ASP A 85 12.32 13.89 -24.28
CA ASP A 85 11.48 14.84 -25.00
C ASP A 85 11.58 16.24 -24.38
N PHE A 86 12.22 17.16 -25.11
CA PHE A 86 12.42 18.54 -24.69
C PHE A 86 11.12 19.29 -24.36
N ARG A 87 9.98 18.90 -24.95
CA ARG A 87 8.68 19.54 -24.70
C ARG A 87 8.18 19.28 -23.29
N LEU A 88 8.48 18.10 -22.75
CA LEU A 88 8.10 17.70 -21.39
C LEU A 88 9.07 18.26 -20.35
N GLY A 89 10.33 18.46 -20.72
CA GLY A 89 11.34 19.05 -19.83
C GLY A 89 11.36 20.58 -19.79
N ALA A 90 10.64 21.26 -20.69
CA ALA A 90 10.64 22.72 -20.80
C ALA A 90 10.12 23.38 -19.51
N GLY A 91 11.04 23.94 -18.72
CA GLY A 91 10.75 24.66 -17.48
C GLY A 91 10.78 23.82 -16.19
N VAL A 92 10.96 22.49 -16.28
CA VAL A 92 10.98 21.58 -15.12
C VAL A 92 12.21 20.65 -15.05
N GLY A 93 13.02 20.59 -16.11
CA GLY A 93 14.22 19.73 -16.16
C GLY A 93 13.92 18.33 -16.69
N ALA A 94 14.69 17.32 -16.27
CA ALA A 94 14.48 15.94 -16.72
C ALA A 94 13.10 15.43 -16.28
N TYR A 95 12.29 14.98 -17.25
CA TYR A 95 10.94 14.48 -17.01
C TYR A 95 10.94 12.97 -16.80
N THR A 96 10.28 12.46 -15.75
CA THR A 96 10.14 11.02 -15.51
C THR A 96 8.71 10.70 -15.10
N VAL A 97 8.16 9.62 -15.63
CA VAL A 97 6.85 9.10 -15.22
C VAL A 97 7.03 8.11 -14.09
N ASP A 98 6.24 8.26 -13.04
CA ASP A 98 6.21 7.36 -11.88
C ASP A 98 4.77 7.31 -11.32
N MET A 99 4.44 6.26 -10.58
CA MET A 99 3.13 6.06 -9.97
C MET A 99 3.24 5.73 -8.49
N LYS A 100 2.30 6.27 -7.71
CA LYS A 100 2.16 5.96 -6.28
C LYS A 100 0.82 5.29 -6.03
N PHE A 101 0.85 4.20 -5.27
CA PHE A 101 -0.30 3.35 -4.99
C PHE A 101 -0.65 3.40 -3.50
N GLY A 102 -1.92 3.67 -3.20
CA GLY A 102 -2.47 3.59 -1.85
C GLY A 102 -3.58 2.56 -1.81
N MET A 103 -3.47 1.58 -0.92
CA MET A 103 -4.43 0.49 -0.81
C MET A 103 -5.07 0.47 0.57
N ASP A 104 -6.39 0.33 0.58
CA ASP A 104 -7.19 0.06 1.78
C ASP A 104 -8.28 -0.97 1.44
N ALA A 105 -8.75 -1.69 2.45
CA ALA A 105 -9.82 -2.65 2.30
C ALA A 105 -10.91 -2.42 3.36
N GLY A 106 -12.16 -2.57 2.95
CA GLY A 106 -13.31 -2.43 3.82
C GLY A 106 -14.62 -2.39 3.07
N TRP A 107 -15.71 -2.12 3.78
CA TRP A 107 -17.03 -2.01 3.16
C TRP A 107 -17.12 -0.77 2.27
N ALA A 108 -17.94 -0.83 1.23
CA ALA A 108 -18.34 0.35 0.48
C ALA A 108 -19.78 0.20 -0.01
N VAL A 109 -20.49 1.32 -0.11
CA VAL A 109 -21.78 1.36 -0.79
C VAL A 109 -21.52 1.75 -2.24
N GLU A 110 -21.77 0.81 -3.15
CA GLU A 110 -21.77 1.07 -4.58
C GLU A 110 -23.13 1.62 -5.01
N GLY A 111 -23.14 2.66 -5.85
CA GLY A 111 -24.38 3.19 -6.39
C GLY A 111 -24.18 4.31 -7.39
N ALA A 112 -25.28 4.64 -8.08
CA ALA A 112 -25.36 5.81 -8.94
C ALA A 112 -25.47 7.08 -8.10
N VAL A 113 -24.51 7.99 -8.23
CA VAL A 113 -24.49 9.28 -7.53
C VAL A 113 -24.35 10.39 -8.55
N GLY A 114 -25.11 11.46 -8.38
CA GLY A 114 -25.07 12.61 -9.26
C GLY A 114 -26.34 13.44 -9.23
N SER A 115 -26.47 14.30 -10.22
CA SER A 115 -27.65 15.12 -10.48
C SER A 115 -28.48 14.54 -11.62
N GLU A 116 -29.63 15.13 -11.93
CA GLU A 116 -30.43 14.78 -13.12
C GLU A 116 -29.65 14.93 -14.43
N TYR A 117 -28.62 15.79 -14.47
CA TYR A 117 -27.83 16.07 -15.67
C TYR A 117 -26.59 15.18 -15.81
N LYS A 118 -26.06 14.67 -14.70
CA LYS A 118 -24.84 13.84 -14.69
C LYS A 118 -24.88 12.88 -13.54
N ILE A 119 -24.85 11.60 -13.87
CA ILE A 119 -24.83 10.47 -12.95
C ILE A 119 -23.56 9.66 -13.23
N ASP A 120 -22.88 9.24 -12.17
CA ASP A 120 -21.72 8.36 -12.19
C ASP A 120 -21.93 7.18 -11.23
N ALA A 121 -21.47 5.99 -11.61
CA ALA A 121 -21.35 4.89 -10.68
C ALA A 121 -20.15 5.16 -9.76
N THR A 122 -20.38 5.15 -8.45
CA THR A 122 -19.34 5.47 -7.47
C THR A 122 -19.44 4.59 -6.23
N TYR A 123 -18.38 4.61 -5.44
CA TYR A 123 -18.27 3.93 -4.16
C TYR A 123 -18.19 4.98 -3.06
N LEU A 124 -19.08 4.89 -2.06
CA LEU A 124 -19.06 5.74 -0.88
C LEU A 124 -18.64 4.93 0.34
N SER A 125 -17.51 5.31 0.93
CA SER A 125 -16.96 4.65 2.10
C SER A 125 -15.88 5.48 2.81
N PRO A 126 -15.73 5.39 4.14
CA PRO A 126 -14.52 5.85 4.82
C PRO A 126 -13.24 5.17 4.29
N HIS A 127 -13.34 3.95 3.75
CA HIS A 127 -12.22 3.18 3.20
C HIS A 127 -11.69 3.76 1.87
N VAL A 128 -12.56 4.35 1.04
CA VAL A 128 -12.12 5.09 -0.17
C VAL A 128 -11.26 6.30 0.22
N ASN A 129 -11.64 7.01 1.28
CA ASN A 129 -10.84 8.11 1.81
C ASN A 129 -9.52 7.62 2.44
N MET A 130 -9.51 6.44 3.06
CA MET A 130 -8.28 5.86 3.61
C MET A 130 -7.31 5.46 2.50
N ALA A 131 -7.77 4.81 1.42
CA ALA A 131 -6.92 4.50 0.26
C ALA A 131 -6.28 5.76 -0.34
N SER A 132 -7.06 6.84 -0.49
CA SER A 132 -6.55 8.14 -0.93
C SER A 132 -5.49 8.71 0.03
N ARG A 133 -5.68 8.57 1.35
CA ARG A 133 -4.69 8.99 2.35
C ARG A 133 -3.42 8.13 2.29
N MET A 134 -3.52 6.82 2.07
CA MET A 134 -2.36 5.94 1.92
C MET A 134 -1.52 6.40 0.72
N MET A 135 -2.16 6.71 -0.42
CA MET A 135 -1.46 7.23 -1.59
C MET A 135 -0.79 8.58 -1.32
N SER A 136 -1.46 9.52 -0.65
CA SER A 136 -0.83 10.79 -0.26
C SER A 136 0.36 10.56 0.69
N ALA A 137 0.24 9.63 1.63
CA ALA A 137 1.30 9.29 2.58
C ALA A 137 2.53 8.67 1.89
N CYS A 138 2.39 8.02 0.73
CA CYS A 138 3.53 7.58 -0.09
C CYS A 138 4.52 8.73 -0.41
N LYS A 139 4.07 9.99 -0.45
CA LYS A 139 4.97 11.14 -0.60
C LYS A 139 5.75 11.45 0.67
N GLN A 140 5.11 11.34 1.82
CA GLN A 140 5.71 11.64 3.12
C GLN A 140 6.73 10.57 3.53
N TYR A 141 6.44 9.32 3.19
CA TYR A 141 7.33 8.18 3.42
C TYR A 141 8.25 7.91 2.23
N GLY A 142 8.21 8.67 1.13
CA GLY A 142 9.11 8.41 0.00
C GLY A 142 9.02 7.01 -0.61
N VAL A 143 7.90 6.30 -0.44
CA VAL A 143 7.66 4.96 -1.00
C VAL A 143 6.72 5.02 -2.21
N THR A 144 6.71 3.96 -3.01
CA THR A 144 5.81 3.81 -4.17
C THR A 144 4.44 3.31 -3.75
N ILE A 145 4.38 2.30 -2.89
CA ILE A 145 3.13 1.64 -2.51
C ILE A 145 2.95 1.63 -0.99
N LEU A 146 1.77 2.01 -0.54
CA LEU A 146 1.42 1.97 0.87
C LEU A 146 0.09 1.25 1.07
N LEU A 147 0.10 0.30 1.98
CA LEU A 147 -1.06 -0.53 2.31
C LEU A 147 -1.49 -0.28 3.75
N SER A 148 -2.80 -0.24 3.96
CA SER A 148 -3.36 -0.26 5.31
C SER A 148 -3.27 -1.65 5.93
N GLN A 149 -3.39 -1.70 7.26
CA GLN A 149 -3.57 -2.93 8.03
C GLN A 149 -4.70 -3.83 7.50
N ALA A 150 -5.79 -3.24 6.99
CA ALA A 150 -6.92 -4.03 6.52
C ALA A 150 -6.54 -4.85 5.26
N VAL A 151 -5.64 -4.32 4.42
CA VAL A 151 -5.15 -5.05 3.25
C VAL A 151 -4.17 -6.13 3.68
N GLU A 152 -3.24 -5.82 4.60
CA GLU A 152 -2.28 -6.79 5.12
C GLU A 152 -2.95 -8.01 5.76
N GLU A 153 -4.01 -7.80 6.55
CA GLU A 153 -4.79 -8.87 7.17
C GLU A 153 -5.51 -9.77 6.15
N LEU A 154 -5.72 -9.31 4.92
CA LEU A 154 -6.41 -10.03 3.86
C LEU A 154 -5.46 -10.70 2.86
N LEU A 155 -4.15 -10.52 2.98
CA LEU A 155 -3.15 -11.16 2.12
C LEU A 155 -2.82 -12.60 2.55
N SER A 156 -2.21 -13.38 1.66
CA SER A 156 -1.58 -14.67 2.01
C SER A 156 -0.32 -14.50 2.85
N ASP A 157 0.12 -15.56 3.52
CA ASP A 157 1.31 -15.55 4.38
C ASP A 157 2.58 -15.19 3.60
N GLU A 158 2.68 -15.69 2.37
CA GLU A 158 3.78 -15.45 1.44
C GLU A 158 3.78 -14.02 0.91
N ALA A 159 2.62 -13.41 0.67
CA ALA A 159 2.54 -11.99 0.32
C ALA A 159 2.91 -11.12 1.52
N ARG A 160 2.39 -11.45 2.71
CA ARG A 160 2.65 -10.72 3.96
C ARG A 160 4.11 -10.76 4.37
N SER A 161 4.82 -11.87 4.14
CA SER A 161 6.25 -11.98 4.43
C SER A 161 7.09 -10.99 3.64
N LYS A 162 6.62 -10.54 2.47
CA LYS A 162 7.29 -9.51 1.65
C LYS A 162 6.90 -8.09 2.08
N LEU A 163 5.97 -7.88 3.00
CA LEU A 163 5.59 -6.54 3.42
C LEU A 163 6.43 -6.06 4.61
N ARG A 164 6.85 -4.80 4.53
CA ARG A 164 7.54 -4.11 5.62
C ARG A 164 6.57 -3.20 6.34
N HIS A 165 6.33 -3.46 7.62
CA HIS A 165 5.55 -2.56 8.49
C HIS A 165 6.39 -1.31 8.76
N LEU A 166 6.01 -0.19 8.15
CA LEU A 166 6.73 1.08 8.21
C LEU A 166 6.50 1.80 9.54
N ASP A 167 5.24 1.99 9.91
CA ASP A 167 4.86 2.85 11.01
C ASP A 167 3.46 2.51 11.52
N THR A 168 3.13 3.01 12.72
CA THR A 168 1.78 3.01 13.26
C THR A 168 1.37 4.47 13.50
N VAL A 169 0.34 4.90 12.77
CA VAL A 169 -0.07 6.32 12.73
C VAL A 169 -1.55 6.51 13.03
N THR A 170 -1.93 7.70 13.49
CA THR A 170 -3.34 8.14 13.46
C THR A 170 -3.53 9.14 12.32
N VAL A 171 -4.64 9.00 11.58
CA VAL A 171 -4.96 9.91 10.47
C VAL A 171 -5.90 11.01 10.93
N LYS A 172 -5.82 12.18 10.27
CA LYS A 172 -6.72 13.31 10.59
C LYS A 172 -8.20 12.88 10.55
N GLY A 173 -8.87 13.05 11.68
CA GLY A 173 -10.28 12.70 11.86
C GLY A 173 -10.55 11.27 12.34
N SER A 174 -9.51 10.48 12.63
CA SER A 174 -9.62 9.17 13.29
C SER A 174 -8.67 9.09 14.48
N SER A 175 -9.17 8.61 15.61
CA SER A 175 -8.35 8.28 16.79
C SER A 175 -7.85 6.84 16.77
N ILE A 176 -8.20 6.06 15.73
CA ILE A 176 -7.81 4.67 15.59
C ILE A 176 -6.40 4.62 15.03
N ALA A 177 -5.51 3.91 15.73
CA ALA A 177 -4.16 3.64 15.26
C ALA A 177 -4.21 2.74 14.02
N GLN A 178 -3.50 3.15 12.98
CA GLN A 178 -3.43 2.53 11.68
C GLN A 178 -2.00 2.07 11.43
N ARG A 179 -1.78 0.76 11.39
CA ARG A 179 -0.52 0.20 10.90
C ARG A 179 -0.46 0.39 9.39
N ILE A 180 0.70 0.82 8.88
CA ILE A 180 0.93 1.02 7.46
C ILE A 180 2.10 0.17 6.99
N PHE A 181 1.95 -0.43 5.82
CA PHE A 181 2.89 -1.39 5.26
C PHE A 181 3.33 -0.92 3.89
N THR A 182 4.54 -1.28 3.49
CA THR A 182 5.05 -1.08 2.13
C THR A 182 5.53 -2.40 1.56
N TYR A 183 5.42 -2.54 0.25
CA TYR A 183 6.27 -3.46 -0.49
C TYR A 183 7.46 -2.64 -0.99
N ASP A 184 8.68 -3.03 -0.63
CA ASP A 184 9.90 -2.34 -1.04
C ASP A 184 10.17 -2.55 -2.53
N ALA A 185 9.45 -1.78 -3.37
CA ALA A 185 9.56 -1.79 -4.81
C ALA A 185 10.53 -0.71 -5.29
N ARG A 186 11.70 -1.13 -5.79
CA ARG A 186 12.69 -0.25 -6.42
C ARG A 186 12.77 -0.55 -7.92
N HIS A 187 12.87 0.50 -8.74
CA HIS A 187 13.06 0.35 -10.19
C HIS A 187 14.48 0.64 -10.66
N LYS A 188 15.24 1.46 -9.93
CA LYS A 188 16.61 1.84 -10.31
C LYS A 188 17.58 0.72 -10.02
N GLY A 189 18.39 0.37 -11.03
CA GLY A 189 19.27 -0.81 -11.00
C GLY A 189 18.53 -2.11 -11.29
N VAL A 190 17.24 -2.05 -11.65
CA VAL A 190 16.45 -3.22 -12.02
C VAL A 190 16.30 -3.29 -13.54
N ASP A 191 16.80 -4.38 -14.13
CA ASP A 191 16.72 -4.64 -15.56
C ASP A 191 15.36 -5.22 -15.96
N PHE A 192 14.27 -4.45 -15.76
CA PHE A 192 12.91 -4.93 -16.07
C PHE A 192 12.73 -5.40 -17.51
N PHE A 193 13.49 -4.84 -18.46
CA PHE A 193 13.41 -5.21 -19.87
C PHE A 193 13.74 -6.70 -20.12
N LEU A 194 14.51 -7.34 -19.24
CA LEU A 194 14.83 -8.78 -19.35
C LEU A 194 13.62 -9.67 -19.08
N PHE A 195 12.56 -9.15 -18.47
CA PHE A 195 11.40 -9.90 -18.00
C PHE A 195 10.12 -9.55 -18.76
N GLU A 196 10.26 -8.93 -19.94
CA GLU A 196 9.14 -8.60 -20.81
C GLU A 196 8.39 -9.87 -21.26
N ARG A 197 7.06 -9.83 -21.16
CA ARG A 197 6.15 -10.91 -21.53
C ARG A 197 5.15 -10.39 -22.55
N ALA A 198 4.67 -11.28 -23.41
CA ALA A 198 3.57 -10.95 -24.31
C ALA A 198 2.27 -10.68 -23.50
N PRO A 199 1.38 -9.79 -23.95
CA PRO A 199 0.13 -9.51 -23.23
C PRO A 199 -0.70 -10.76 -22.92
N ASP A 200 -0.86 -11.66 -23.90
CA ASP A 200 -1.61 -12.91 -23.71
C ASP A 200 -0.99 -13.82 -22.65
N GLU A 201 0.34 -13.83 -22.53
CA GLU A 201 1.06 -14.60 -21.50
C GLU A 201 0.87 -13.98 -20.11
N ALA A 202 0.91 -12.65 -20.02
CA ALA A 202 0.66 -11.93 -18.78
C ALA A 202 -0.78 -12.15 -18.26
N ASP A 203 -1.77 -12.18 -19.16
CA ASP A 203 -3.17 -12.47 -18.82
C ASP A 203 -3.33 -13.92 -18.32
N LEU A 204 -2.70 -14.89 -19.00
CA LEU A 204 -2.71 -16.29 -18.57
C LEU A 204 -2.03 -16.49 -17.21
N ASP A 205 -0.91 -15.81 -16.96
CA ASP A 205 -0.23 -15.83 -15.66
C ASP A 205 -1.11 -15.24 -14.55
N ALA A 206 -1.83 -14.15 -14.85
CA ALA A 206 -2.74 -13.50 -13.91
C ALA A 206 -3.95 -14.40 -13.58
N GLU A 207 -4.44 -15.19 -14.55
CA GLU A 207 -5.49 -16.20 -14.33
C GLU A 207 -5.00 -17.40 -13.53
N ARG A 208 -3.74 -17.82 -13.75
CA ARG A 208 -3.09 -18.96 -13.07
C ARG A 208 -2.36 -18.57 -11.80
N TYR A 209 -2.91 -17.61 -11.06
CA TYR A 209 -2.32 -17.17 -9.81
C TYR A 209 -2.03 -18.36 -8.87
N HIS A 210 -0.79 -18.43 -8.40
CA HIS A 210 -0.35 -19.35 -7.37
C HIS A 210 0.58 -18.61 -6.41
N VAL A 211 0.51 -18.94 -5.13
CA VAL A 211 1.17 -18.19 -4.06
C VAL A 211 2.70 -18.18 -4.17
N THR A 212 3.28 -19.16 -4.84
CA THR A 212 4.73 -19.24 -5.12
C THR A 212 5.24 -18.12 -6.04
N ILE A 213 4.35 -17.33 -6.66
CA ILE A 213 4.74 -16.16 -7.47
C ILE A 213 5.55 -15.16 -6.64
N TRP A 214 5.26 -15.01 -5.35
CA TRP A 214 5.97 -14.10 -4.43
C TRP A 214 7.44 -14.45 -4.24
N GLU A 215 7.83 -15.70 -4.52
CA GLU A 215 9.22 -16.17 -4.41
C GLU A 215 9.92 -16.32 -5.76
N ASN A 216 9.16 -16.59 -6.82
CA ASN A 216 9.71 -17.02 -8.10
C ASN A 216 9.61 -15.97 -9.20
N ASP A 217 8.72 -14.99 -9.08
CA ASP A 217 8.52 -14.02 -10.14
C ASP A 217 9.74 -13.09 -10.30
N PRO A 218 10.33 -12.99 -11.51
CA PRO A 218 11.53 -12.20 -11.73
C PRO A 218 11.36 -10.71 -11.40
N ASP A 219 10.20 -10.11 -11.70
CA ASP A 219 9.97 -8.69 -11.43
C ASP A 219 9.90 -8.43 -9.92
N LEU A 220 9.18 -9.28 -9.19
CA LEU A 220 9.04 -9.15 -7.74
C LEU A 220 10.39 -9.26 -7.04
N LYS A 221 11.21 -10.24 -7.44
CA LYS A 221 12.55 -10.44 -6.91
C LYS A 221 13.46 -9.26 -7.22
N ALA A 222 13.50 -8.84 -8.48
CA ALA A 222 14.39 -7.77 -8.91
C ALA A 222 14.04 -6.44 -8.21
N MET A 223 12.74 -6.14 -8.04
CA MET A 223 12.29 -4.98 -7.28
C MET A 223 12.80 -4.93 -5.83
N ARG A 224 13.04 -6.10 -5.22
CA ARG A 224 13.47 -6.26 -3.83
C ARG A 224 14.95 -6.56 -3.65
N GLN A 225 15.76 -6.49 -4.71
CA GLN A 225 17.19 -6.84 -4.66
C GLN A 225 18.03 -6.03 -3.65
N HIS A 226 17.49 -4.91 -3.13
CA HIS A 226 18.14 -4.06 -2.14
C HIS A 226 17.81 -4.47 -0.68
N ILE A 227 17.03 -5.53 -0.50
CA ILE A 227 16.57 -6.03 0.80
C ILE A 227 17.34 -7.31 1.13
N SER A 228 18.17 -7.25 2.18
CA SER A 228 18.84 -8.42 2.75
C SER A 228 18.09 -8.96 3.98
N GLU A 229 18.30 -10.23 4.32
CA GLU A 229 17.72 -10.83 5.54
C GLU A 229 18.20 -10.11 6.80
N GLU A 230 19.51 -9.78 6.86
CA GLU A 230 20.12 -9.01 7.95
C GLU A 230 19.47 -7.64 8.14
N PHE A 231 19.15 -6.97 7.02
CA PHE A 231 18.42 -5.70 7.04
C PHE A 231 17.02 -5.88 7.66
N GLU A 232 16.26 -6.88 7.22
CA GLU A 232 14.90 -7.11 7.71
C GLU A 232 14.86 -7.40 9.22
N GLU A 233 15.84 -8.14 9.74
CA GLU A 233 16.00 -8.41 11.17
C GLU A 233 16.26 -7.14 11.97
N ILE A 234 17.28 -6.36 11.59
CA ILE A 234 17.68 -5.14 12.31
C ILE A 234 16.58 -4.08 12.22
N PHE A 235 15.95 -3.91 11.05
CA PHE A 235 14.83 -2.99 10.89
C PHE A 235 13.64 -3.38 11.77
N THR A 236 13.30 -4.68 11.79
CA THR A 236 12.17 -5.20 12.60
C THR A 236 12.40 -4.96 14.08
N GLU A 237 13.62 -5.17 14.56
CA GLU A 237 14.00 -4.92 15.94
C GLU A 237 13.99 -3.42 16.26
N GLY A 238 14.58 -2.57 15.41
CA GLY A 238 14.58 -1.12 15.58
C GLY A 238 13.15 -0.54 15.66
N ARG A 239 12.25 -1.00 14.77
CA ARG A 239 10.84 -0.63 14.80
C ARG A 239 10.15 -1.10 16.09
N LYS A 240 10.43 -2.31 16.55
CA LYS A 240 9.85 -2.85 17.80
C LYS A 240 10.27 -2.00 19.00
N GLN A 241 11.51 -1.53 19.05
CA GLN A 241 11.99 -0.63 20.10
C GLN A 241 11.35 0.76 20.00
N TYR A 242 11.16 1.29 18.78
CA TYR A 242 10.44 2.55 18.56
C TYR A 242 9.01 2.46 19.10
N LEU A 243 8.28 1.40 18.75
CA LEU A 243 6.93 1.17 19.26
C LEU A 243 6.96 1.03 20.78
N ALA A 244 7.93 0.32 21.36
CA ALA A 244 8.09 0.20 22.81
C ALA A 244 8.49 1.49 23.55
N GLY A 245 8.83 2.57 22.82
CA GLY A 245 9.24 3.86 23.40
C GLY A 245 10.72 3.95 23.78
N LYS A 246 11.54 2.96 23.41
CA LYS A 246 13.01 3.00 23.62
C LYS A 246 13.69 3.62 22.41
N TRP A 247 13.52 4.93 22.26
CA TRP A 247 13.94 5.66 21.06
C TRP A 247 15.45 5.74 20.88
N ASP A 248 16.22 5.73 21.96
CA ASP A 248 17.67 5.61 21.94
C ASP A 248 18.15 4.36 21.17
N VAL A 249 17.64 3.19 21.57
CA VAL A 249 17.95 1.92 20.92
C VAL A 249 17.35 1.86 19.52
N ALA A 250 16.13 2.38 19.36
CA ALA A 250 15.46 2.40 18.05
C ALA A 250 16.24 3.22 17.03
N ILE A 251 16.71 4.42 17.38
CA ILE A 251 17.49 5.28 16.49
C ILE A 251 18.77 4.59 16.05
N GLU A 252 19.50 3.95 16.98
CA GLU A 252 20.72 3.21 16.67
C GLU A 252 20.44 2.10 15.65
N LYS A 253 19.46 1.25 15.93
CA LYS A 253 19.11 0.11 15.07
C LYS A 253 18.56 0.53 13.72
N LEU A 254 17.77 1.60 13.67
CA LEU A 254 17.20 2.11 12.43
C LEU A 254 18.29 2.78 11.55
N LYS A 255 19.26 3.47 12.15
CA LYS A 255 20.44 3.97 11.42
C LYS A 255 21.29 2.82 10.87
N GLU A 256 21.49 1.77 11.65
CA GLU A 256 22.16 0.55 11.23
C GLU A 256 21.44 -0.13 10.04
N ALA A 257 20.11 -0.30 10.13
CA ALA A 257 19.31 -0.85 9.04
C ALA A 257 19.40 -0.01 7.75
N ASN A 258 19.37 1.32 7.88
CA ASN A 258 19.51 2.21 6.72
C ASN A 258 20.89 2.07 6.06
N GLN A 259 21.95 1.92 6.86
CA GLN A 259 23.29 1.67 6.34
C GLN A 259 23.37 0.32 5.60
N MET A 260 22.78 -0.74 6.16
CA MET A 260 22.77 -2.07 5.53
C MET A 260 22.08 -2.05 4.16
N MET A 261 20.90 -1.42 4.07
CA MET A 261 20.17 -1.30 2.81
C MET A 261 20.96 -0.53 1.74
N ILE A 262 21.63 0.57 2.13
CA ILE A 262 22.46 1.37 1.21
C ILE A 262 23.68 0.58 0.76
N THR A 263 24.40 -0.05 1.70
CA THR A 263 25.60 -0.86 1.38
C THR A 263 25.25 -2.02 0.46
N HIS A 264 24.19 -2.77 0.77
CA HIS A 264 23.78 -3.89 -0.08
C HIS A 264 23.39 -3.42 -1.49
N SER A 265 22.73 -2.27 -1.60
CA SER A 265 22.42 -1.67 -2.91
C SER A 265 23.67 -1.30 -3.73
N ILE A 266 24.77 -0.91 -3.06
CA ILE A 266 26.04 -0.57 -3.71
C ILE A 266 26.80 -1.85 -4.09
N ASP A 267 26.90 -2.80 -3.15
CA ASP A 267 27.69 -4.03 -3.31
C ASP A 267 27.18 -4.91 -4.47
N GLU A 268 25.86 -4.96 -4.67
CA GLU A 268 25.25 -5.67 -5.79
C GLU A 268 25.38 -4.90 -7.13
N GLY A 269 26.04 -3.73 -7.14
CA GLY A 269 26.35 -2.96 -8.35
C GLY A 269 25.19 -2.10 -8.87
N TYR A 270 24.16 -1.87 -8.07
CA TYR A 270 22.95 -1.13 -8.48
C TYR A 270 23.01 0.38 -8.26
N VAL A 271 24.09 0.85 -7.63
CA VAL A 271 24.47 2.26 -7.52
C VAL A 271 25.92 2.37 -7.97
N GLU A 272 26.20 3.19 -8.99
CA GLU A 272 27.56 3.45 -9.43
C GLU A 272 28.32 4.23 -8.31
N ASP A 273 29.25 3.55 -7.64
CA ASP A 273 30.07 4.14 -6.58
C ASP A 273 31.30 4.83 -7.17
N ASP A 274 31.12 6.03 -7.74
CA ASP A 274 32.26 6.83 -8.22
C ASP A 274 32.94 7.61 -7.06
N THR A 275 32.48 7.44 -5.80
CA THR A 275 32.93 8.26 -4.66
C THR A 275 33.14 7.48 -3.36
N ARG A 276 34.40 7.32 -2.93
CA ARG A 276 34.75 6.86 -1.57
C ARG A 276 33.99 7.65 -0.51
N GLY A 277 33.10 6.98 0.21
CA GLY A 277 32.32 7.57 1.30
C GLY A 277 30.90 8.03 0.94
N LEU A 278 30.38 7.65 -0.24
CA LEU A 278 29.02 7.94 -0.69
C LEU A 278 27.96 7.55 0.36
N ALA A 279 28.07 6.36 0.95
CA ALA A 279 27.15 5.93 2.02
C ALA A 279 27.14 6.89 3.23
N ARG A 280 28.31 7.40 3.64
CA ARG A 280 28.40 8.36 4.76
C ARG A 280 27.80 9.71 4.41
N GLN A 281 27.92 10.16 3.15
CA GLN A 281 27.33 11.41 2.66
C GLN A 281 25.81 11.29 2.50
N LEU A 282 25.31 10.13 2.03
CA LEU A 282 23.87 9.87 1.95
C LEU A 282 23.19 9.89 3.32
N MET A 283 23.88 9.44 4.38
CA MET A 283 23.34 9.42 5.73
C MET A 283 23.34 10.77 6.46
N ASN A 284 24.30 11.65 6.17
CA ASN A 284 24.48 12.91 6.90
C ASN A 284 24.37 14.08 5.92
N PRO A 285 23.16 14.63 5.71
CA PRO A 285 22.96 15.79 4.86
C PRO A 285 23.82 16.96 5.34
N THR A 286 24.57 17.57 4.43
CA THR A 286 25.27 18.82 4.72
C THR A 286 24.72 19.93 3.83
N PRO A 287 24.69 21.20 4.28
CA PRO A 287 24.10 22.29 3.50
C PRO A 287 24.78 22.57 2.15
N HIS A 288 25.96 21.99 1.88
CA HIS A 288 26.79 22.24 0.69
C HIS A 288 27.20 20.92 0.00
N GLU A 289 26.34 19.90 0.05
CA GLU A 289 26.63 18.62 -0.58
C GLU A 289 26.51 18.68 -2.12
N PRO A 290 27.24 17.81 -2.84
CA PRO A 290 27.11 17.72 -4.29
C PRO A 290 25.66 17.41 -4.70
N GLU A 291 25.22 18.00 -5.82
CA GLU A 291 23.87 17.80 -6.37
C GLU A 291 23.58 16.31 -6.64
N GLU A 292 24.61 15.55 -7.02
CA GLU A 292 24.56 14.10 -7.23
C GLU A 292 24.22 13.32 -5.95
N VAL A 293 24.76 13.71 -4.80
CA VAL A 293 24.48 13.08 -3.49
C VAL A 293 23.05 13.39 -3.05
N THR A 294 22.61 14.64 -3.23
CA THR A 294 21.23 15.05 -2.94
C THR A 294 20.25 14.26 -3.80
N LYS A 295 20.58 14.09 -5.08
CA LYS A 295 19.81 13.34 -6.06
C LYS A 295 19.75 11.86 -5.67
N LEU A 296 20.88 11.21 -5.39
CA LEU A 296 20.94 9.82 -4.90
C LEU A 296 20.16 9.60 -3.60
N ARG A 297 20.16 10.57 -2.66
CA ARG A 297 19.35 10.47 -1.44
C ARG A 297 17.86 10.53 -1.73
N ASN A 298 17.43 11.45 -2.59
CA ASN A 298 16.03 11.53 -3.03
C ASN A 298 15.63 10.26 -3.81
N GLU A 299 16.57 9.63 -4.52
CA GLU A 299 16.36 8.39 -5.27
C GLU A 299 16.24 7.15 -4.40
N LEU A 300 16.90 7.13 -3.24
CA LEU A 300 16.73 6.08 -2.22
C LEU A 300 15.40 6.22 -1.46
N GLY A 301 14.66 7.31 -1.64
CA GLY A 301 13.35 7.54 -1.01
C GLY A 301 13.46 7.66 0.52
N ASP A 302 12.67 6.87 1.26
CA ASP A 302 12.82 6.74 2.72
C ASP A 302 14.08 5.99 3.15
N GLY A 303 14.76 5.34 2.20
CA GLY A 303 15.60 4.19 2.50
C GLY A 303 14.85 3.20 3.39
N ALA A 304 15.50 2.81 4.48
CA ALA A 304 14.90 1.94 5.47
C ALA A 304 13.88 2.64 6.38
N CYS A 305 14.12 3.89 6.80
CA CYS A 305 13.39 4.48 7.93
C CYS A 305 13.66 5.98 8.17
N VAL A 306 14.07 6.72 7.13
CA VAL A 306 14.49 8.13 7.28
C VAL A 306 13.37 8.99 7.87
N CYS A 307 12.11 8.76 7.51
CA CYS A 307 10.95 9.48 8.04
C CYS A 307 10.73 9.24 9.53
N LEU A 308 10.98 8.00 10.00
CA LEU A 308 10.87 7.64 11.41
C LEU A 308 12.01 8.25 12.23
N LEU A 309 13.24 8.16 11.71
CA LEU A 309 14.42 8.79 12.30
C LEU A 309 14.25 10.30 12.42
N SER A 310 13.85 10.96 11.33
CA SER A 310 13.60 12.41 11.28
C SER A 310 12.53 12.84 12.27
N TYR A 311 11.54 11.99 12.54
CA TYR A 311 10.51 12.27 13.54
C TYR A 311 11.05 12.17 14.96
N MET A 312 11.73 11.07 15.30
CA MET A 312 12.31 10.91 16.63
C MET A 312 13.32 12.02 16.94
N GLU A 313 14.15 12.42 15.97
CA GLU A 313 15.14 13.49 16.12
C GLU A 313 14.46 14.87 16.34
N LYS A 314 13.35 15.16 15.64
CA LYS A 314 12.58 16.40 15.85
C LYS A 314 11.93 16.48 17.23
N GLU A 315 11.55 15.34 17.79
CA GLU A 315 10.95 15.22 19.13
C GLU A 315 12.02 15.10 20.23
N GLY A 316 13.31 15.29 19.91
CA GLY A 316 14.40 15.32 20.89
C GLY A 316 14.98 13.95 21.24
N SER A 317 14.78 12.94 20.40
CA SER A 317 15.33 11.57 20.52
C SER A 317 14.92 10.81 21.78
N VAL A 318 13.89 11.29 22.49
CA VAL A 318 13.32 10.64 23.67
C VAL A 318 11.82 10.54 23.48
N ALA A 319 11.26 9.36 23.72
CA ALA A 319 9.83 9.16 23.60
C ALA A 319 9.08 10.07 24.59
N PRO A 320 7.98 10.71 24.17
CA PRO A 320 7.11 11.45 25.07
C PRO A 320 6.64 10.57 26.24
N SER A 321 6.48 11.15 27.43
CA SER A 321 6.01 10.42 28.61
C SER A 321 4.64 9.75 28.44
N ASN A 322 3.86 10.20 27.45
CA ASN A 322 2.56 9.67 27.05
C ASN A 322 2.60 8.89 25.72
N TRP A 323 3.75 8.35 25.31
CA TRP A 323 3.89 7.62 24.06
C TRP A 323 2.90 6.45 23.96
N LYS A 324 1.99 6.53 22.97
CA LYS A 324 0.90 5.55 22.77
C LYS A 324 1.24 4.48 21.73
N HIS A 325 2.52 4.30 21.42
CA HIS A 325 3.00 3.39 20.36
C HIS A 325 2.58 3.82 18.94
N TYR A 326 2.14 5.06 18.75
CA TYR A 326 1.80 5.63 17.45
C TYR A 326 2.01 7.14 17.43
N ARG A 327 2.22 7.70 16.24
CA ARG A 327 2.31 9.15 16.02
C ARG A 327 1.15 9.69 15.17
N PRO A 328 0.80 10.99 15.29
CA PRO A 328 -0.22 11.60 14.44
C PRO A 328 0.33 11.97 13.05
N LEU A 329 -0.30 11.49 11.98
CA LEU A 329 -0.03 11.89 10.60
C LEU A 329 -1.05 12.94 10.18
N THR A 330 -0.74 14.21 10.46
CA THR A 330 -1.67 15.34 10.30
C THR A 330 -1.45 16.13 9.01
N SER A 331 -0.29 15.98 8.37
CA SER A 331 0.03 16.51 7.04
C SER A 331 -0.79 15.79 5.97
N LYS A 332 -1.37 16.57 5.06
CA LYS A 332 -2.06 16.06 3.87
C LYS A 332 -1.07 15.61 2.81
#